data_AF-A0A2E2JDI4-F1
#
_entry.id   AF-A0A2E2JDI4-F1
#
_cell.length_a   1.000
_cell.length_b   1.000
_cell.length_c   1.000
_cell.angle_alpha   90.00
_cell.angle_beta   90.00
_cell.angle_gamma   90.00
#
_symmetry.space_group_name_H-M   'P 1'
#
loop_
_entity.id
_entity.type
_entity.pdbx_description
1 polymer ?
#
loop_
_entity_poly.entity_id
_entity_poly.type
_entity_poly.pdbx_seq_one_letter_code
_entity_poly.pdbx_strand_id
1 'polypeptide(L)'
;MRHGAVALALLLACAASAAGPDFHTSPACWDAPRVVHAGPPAAEFANRLHLIDVPGGATPAGDQLPAPEGAARLWLRNPDTTQPGPWGAALIVDAPGAPRRSLLIENVGGPIAPRWLNERLIFLRIVWGRALFSDLILDAHRGTLRYHEQAHDGRNAFEQYQAACRGACPCDPAAAMNPDDPARFTVDATVPQSLPGAQAMIGLLLLPHIFGPPETGGVVPAHDPQPLAIHAEPDADTEPALRLVDLAHFETREYTYEGAAAVVYAQRPGWYAIGLRNQPLARGWVRADAVGEFLPLARLLPNRLAFLNAHWDGHLWSQPAGGRRTAQVSRLVEGHAPDASDEHAVNILEARSIGDGLWLHVETLDESPCNGGTPKVVDRGWIPAYAASGALVAGYYSRGC
;
A
#
# COMPACT_ATOMS: atom_id res chain seq x y z
N MET A 1 62.76 -2.74 10.22
CA MET A 1 62.41 -4.03 9.61
C MET A 1 61.69 -4.90 10.64
N ARG A 2 60.35 -4.87 10.67
CA ARG A 2 59.52 -5.88 11.33
C ARG A 2 58.25 -6.05 10.50
N HIS A 3 58.13 -7.22 9.90
CA HIS A 3 56.92 -7.70 9.22
C HIS A 3 55.92 -8.19 10.26
N GLY A 4 54.63 -7.90 10.06
CA GLY A 4 53.53 -8.46 10.84
C GLY A 4 52.29 -8.51 9.95
N ALA A 5 51.81 -9.73 9.72
CA ALA A 5 50.91 -10.14 8.64
C ALA A 5 49.51 -9.49 8.68
N VAL A 6 49.02 -9.13 7.50
CA VAL A 6 47.60 -8.79 7.24
C VAL A 6 46.87 -10.09 6.90
N ALA A 7 45.94 -10.50 7.76
CA ALA A 7 45.01 -11.59 7.48
C ALA A 7 43.85 -11.05 6.63
N LEU A 8 43.79 -11.47 5.37
CA LEU A 8 42.70 -11.16 4.46
C LEU A 8 41.56 -12.16 4.68
N ALA A 9 40.52 -11.76 5.40
CA ALA A 9 39.30 -12.56 5.54
C ALA A 9 38.46 -12.42 4.27
N LEU A 10 38.33 -13.52 3.51
CA LEU A 10 37.35 -13.64 2.43
C LEU A 10 35.94 -13.66 3.04
N LEU A 11 35.19 -12.57 2.87
CA LEU A 11 33.75 -12.54 3.08
C LEU A 11 33.05 -13.26 1.92
N LEU A 12 32.51 -14.45 2.19
CA LEU A 12 31.49 -15.06 1.32
C LEU A 12 30.24 -14.16 1.37
N ALA A 13 30.01 -13.42 0.29
CA ALA A 13 28.73 -12.76 0.06
C ALA A 13 27.66 -13.83 -0.19
N CYS A 14 26.75 -14.02 0.77
CA CYS A 14 25.51 -14.75 0.51
C CYS A 14 24.68 -13.93 -0.47
N ALA A 15 24.41 -14.51 -1.65
CA ALA A 15 23.46 -13.96 -2.60
C ALA A 15 22.07 -13.98 -1.95
N ALA A 16 21.56 -12.81 -1.57
CA ALA A 16 20.17 -12.64 -1.22
C ALA A 16 19.32 -13.05 -2.44
N SER A 17 18.52 -14.10 -2.31
CA SER A 17 17.51 -14.43 -3.33
C SER A 17 16.46 -13.32 -3.30
N ALA A 18 16.51 -12.42 -4.28
CA ALA A 18 15.43 -11.49 -4.53
C ALA A 18 14.18 -12.30 -4.91
N ALA A 19 13.12 -12.20 -4.10
CA ALA A 19 11.82 -12.76 -4.46
C ALA A 19 11.35 -12.10 -5.77
N GLY A 20 11.32 -12.88 -6.85
CA GLY A 20 10.90 -12.41 -8.17
C GLY A 20 9.39 -12.20 -8.26
N PRO A 21 8.90 -11.55 -9.34
CA PRO A 21 7.47 -11.46 -9.63
C PRO A 21 6.84 -12.86 -9.70
N ASP A 22 5.61 -13.01 -9.20
CA ASP A 22 4.88 -14.28 -9.36
C ASP A 22 4.47 -14.45 -10.83
N PHE A 23 5.05 -15.44 -11.48
CA PHE A 23 4.80 -15.75 -12.88
C PHE A 23 3.75 -16.86 -13.01
N HIS A 24 2.70 -16.64 -13.80
CA HIS A 24 1.66 -17.65 -14.07
C HIS A 24 2.21 -18.98 -14.62
N THR A 25 3.36 -18.95 -15.29
CA THR A 25 4.16 -20.14 -15.58
C THR A 25 5.63 -19.81 -15.28
N SER A 26 6.35 -20.74 -14.66
CA SER A 26 7.76 -20.57 -14.28
C SER A 26 8.59 -20.06 -15.45
N PRO A 27 9.53 -19.10 -15.26
CA PRO A 27 10.47 -18.67 -16.29
C PRO A 27 11.31 -19.81 -16.89
N ALA A 28 11.46 -20.91 -16.16
CA ALA A 28 12.06 -22.15 -16.65
C ALA A 28 11.31 -22.77 -17.84
N CYS A 29 10.01 -22.48 -17.97
CA CYS A 29 9.14 -22.99 -19.03
C CYS A 29 8.94 -22.00 -20.17
N TRP A 30 9.70 -20.90 -20.21
CA TRP A 30 9.60 -19.94 -21.30
C TRP A 30 10.64 -20.27 -22.36
N ASP A 31 10.28 -20.12 -23.62
CA ASP A 31 11.24 -20.24 -24.73
C ASP A 31 12.02 -18.93 -24.94
N ALA A 32 11.50 -17.81 -24.42
CA ALA A 32 12.10 -16.48 -24.52
C ALA A 32 11.58 -15.56 -23.39
N PRO A 33 12.28 -14.43 -23.09
CA PRO A 33 11.72 -13.35 -22.30
C PRO A 33 10.35 -12.92 -22.80
N ARG A 34 9.43 -12.67 -21.87
CA ARG A 34 8.09 -12.16 -22.19
C ARG A 34 7.62 -11.17 -21.14
N VAL A 35 6.63 -10.37 -21.49
CA VAL A 35 5.92 -9.54 -20.52
C VAL A 35 4.88 -10.37 -19.79
N VAL A 36 4.79 -10.17 -18.48
CA VAL A 36 3.87 -10.92 -17.62
C VAL A 36 2.96 -9.94 -16.88
N HIS A 37 1.66 -10.20 -16.95
CA HIS A 37 0.64 -9.42 -16.27
C HIS A 37 0.53 -9.85 -14.81
N ALA A 38 0.43 -8.87 -13.92
CA ALA A 38 0.33 -9.08 -12.47
C ALA A 38 -1.07 -8.73 -11.93
N GLY A 39 -2.06 -8.58 -12.82
CA GLY A 39 -3.42 -8.20 -12.47
C GLY A 39 -3.65 -6.67 -12.47
N PRO A 40 -4.63 -6.17 -11.70
CA PRO A 40 -4.98 -4.75 -11.69
C PRO A 40 -3.78 -3.83 -11.38
N PRO A 41 -3.74 -2.61 -11.93
CA PRO A 41 -2.68 -1.64 -11.66
C PRO A 41 -2.64 -1.22 -10.19
N ALA A 42 -1.42 -1.06 -9.66
CA ALA A 42 -1.24 -0.30 -8.42
C ALA A 42 -1.82 1.11 -8.55
N ALA A 43 -2.44 1.61 -7.47
CA ALA A 43 -3.12 2.91 -7.45
C ALA A 43 -2.22 4.07 -7.89
N GLU A 44 -0.92 4.01 -7.58
CA GLU A 44 0.05 5.03 -7.99
C GLU A 44 0.15 5.21 -9.52
N PHE A 45 -0.12 4.17 -10.32
CA PHE A 45 -0.09 4.22 -11.78
C PHE A 45 -1.49 4.47 -12.34
N ALA A 46 -2.52 3.91 -11.70
CA ALA A 46 -3.90 4.18 -12.07
C ALA A 46 -4.26 5.67 -11.95
N ASN A 47 -3.78 6.33 -10.89
CA ASN A 47 -4.07 7.74 -10.62
C ASN A 47 -3.32 8.72 -11.53
N ARG A 48 -2.39 8.24 -12.36
CA ARG A 48 -1.68 9.06 -13.37
C ARG A 48 -2.41 9.11 -14.71
N LEU A 49 -3.54 8.41 -14.82
CA LEU A 49 -4.35 8.31 -16.03
C LEU A 49 -5.60 9.16 -15.88
N HIS A 50 -5.76 10.16 -16.74
CA HIS A 50 -6.93 11.03 -16.71
C HIS A 50 -7.62 11.00 -18.06
N LEU A 51 -8.88 10.56 -18.05
CA LEU A 51 -9.72 10.53 -19.24
C LEU A 51 -10.66 11.73 -19.21
N ILE A 52 -10.48 12.65 -20.15
CA ILE A 52 -11.19 13.93 -20.19
C ILE A 52 -11.89 14.16 -21.55
N ASP A 53 -12.96 14.94 -21.56
CA ASP A 53 -13.60 15.45 -22.77
C ASP A 53 -12.73 16.52 -23.43
N VAL A 54 -12.67 16.52 -24.77
CA VAL A 54 -11.97 17.57 -25.53
C VAL A 54 -12.94 18.21 -26.53
N PRO A 55 -12.99 19.54 -26.65
CA PRO A 55 -13.80 20.21 -27.66
C PRO A 55 -13.42 19.79 -29.10
N GLY A 56 -14.43 19.58 -29.95
CA GLY A 56 -14.27 19.06 -31.32
C GLY A 56 -13.74 20.06 -32.37
N GLY A 57 -13.49 21.33 -32.00
CA GLY A 57 -13.29 22.43 -32.96
C GLY A 57 -11.89 22.62 -33.55
N ALA A 58 -10.84 22.12 -32.89
CA ALA A 58 -9.45 22.27 -33.35
C ALA A 58 -8.83 20.92 -33.70
N THR A 59 -7.95 20.90 -34.70
CA THR A 59 -7.08 19.75 -34.98
C THR A 59 -6.10 19.58 -33.83
N PRO A 60 -6.07 18.42 -33.16
CA PRO A 60 -5.12 18.19 -32.07
C PRO A 60 -3.66 18.23 -32.55
N ALA A 61 -2.77 18.69 -31.68
CA ALA A 61 -1.32 18.59 -31.90
C ALA A 61 -0.82 17.15 -31.67
N GLY A 62 0.18 16.73 -32.44
CA GLY A 62 0.82 15.41 -32.32
C GLY A 62 0.73 14.58 -33.59
N ASP A 63 1.29 13.37 -33.53
CA ASP A 63 1.30 12.42 -34.64
C ASP A 63 -0.08 11.78 -34.79
N GLN A 64 -0.61 11.75 -36.01
CA GLN A 64 -1.91 11.15 -36.28
C GLN A 64 -1.76 9.68 -36.71
N LEU A 65 -2.55 8.81 -36.10
CA LEU A 65 -2.62 7.37 -36.34
C LEU A 65 -4.07 7.01 -36.75
N PRO A 66 -4.34 6.74 -38.04
CA PRO A 66 -5.67 6.34 -38.49
C PRO A 66 -6.02 4.93 -38.00
N ALA A 67 -7.31 4.68 -37.73
CA ALA A 67 -7.83 3.33 -37.57
C ALA A 67 -7.71 2.54 -38.90
N PRO A 68 -7.66 1.20 -38.86
CA PRO A 68 -7.42 0.38 -40.06
C PRO A 68 -8.36 0.64 -41.26
N GLU A 69 -9.66 0.88 -41.05
CA GLU A 69 -10.67 1.24 -42.06
C GLU A 69 -10.85 2.76 -42.17
N GLY A 70 -10.13 3.54 -41.36
CA GLY A 70 -10.08 5.01 -41.43
C GLY A 70 -11.27 5.72 -40.80
N ALA A 71 -12.19 4.99 -40.15
CA ALA A 71 -13.36 5.58 -39.52
C ALA A 71 -12.99 6.48 -38.33
N ALA A 72 -12.05 6.02 -37.48
CA ALA A 72 -11.57 6.77 -36.32
C ALA A 72 -10.12 7.23 -36.47
N ARG A 73 -9.73 8.21 -35.65
CA ARG A 73 -8.38 8.81 -35.63
C ARG A 73 -7.88 8.91 -34.20
N LEU A 74 -6.59 8.64 -34.04
CA LEU A 74 -5.85 8.81 -32.80
C LEU A 74 -4.78 9.88 -33.02
N TRP A 75 -4.66 10.85 -32.13
CA TRP A 75 -3.51 11.77 -32.10
C TRP A 75 -2.68 11.44 -30.88
N LEU A 76 -1.38 11.28 -31.10
CA LEU A 76 -0.41 10.96 -30.07
C LEU A 76 0.51 12.14 -29.83
N ARG A 77 0.60 12.56 -28.57
CA ARG A 77 1.63 13.48 -28.11
C ARG A 77 2.54 12.74 -27.13
N ASN A 78 3.72 12.38 -27.64
CA ASN A 78 4.77 11.79 -26.82
C ASN A 78 5.47 12.87 -25.96
N PRO A 79 6.08 12.47 -24.82
CA PRO A 79 6.91 13.36 -24.02
C PRO A 79 8.17 13.77 -24.79
N ASP A 80 8.65 14.99 -24.54
CA ASP A 80 9.98 15.42 -24.95
C ASP A 80 11.02 14.92 -23.93
N THR A 81 11.59 13.75 -24.21
CA THR A 81 12.60 13.14 -23.34
C THR A 81 13.99 13.78 -23.44
N THR A 82 14.16 14.84 -24.24
CA THR A 82 15.38 15.65 -24.23
C THR A 82 15.41 16.63 -23.05
N GLN A 83 14.25 16.90 -22.45
CA GLN A 83 14.12 17.71 -21.24
C GLN A 83 14.13 16.84 -19.98
N PRO A 84 14.57 17.38 -18.83
CA PRO A 84 14.34 16.72 -17.54
C PRO A 84 12.84 16.49 -17.27
N GLY A 85 12.51 15.38 -16.63
CA GLY A 85 11.12 15.09 -16.23
C GLY A 85 10.61 16.02 -15.12
N PRO A 86 9.34 15.83 -14.67
CA PRO A 86 8.43 14.75 -15.04
C PRO A 86 7.90 14.85 -16.47
N TRP A 87 7.75 13.69 -17.12
CA TRP A 87 7.28 13.59 -18.50
C TRP A 87 5.80 13.20 -18.56
N GLY A 88 5.06 13.82 -19.46
CA GLY A 88 3.66 13.49 -19.73
C GLY A 88 3.44 13.08 -21.18
N ALA A 89 2.51 12.16 -21.39
CA ALA A 89 2.02 11.76 -22.71
C ALA A 89 0.51 12.03 -22.81
N ALA A 90 0.00 12.18 -24.03
CA ALA A 90 -1.43 12.29 -24.26
C ALA A 90 -1.85 11.56 -25.53
N LEU A 91 -3.05 11.00 -25.49
CA LEU A 91 -3.70 10.43 -26.66
C LEU A 91 -5.09 11.03 -26.79
N ILE A 92 -5.42 11.52 -27.97
CA ILE A 92 -6.75 12.04 -28.26
C ILE A 92 -7.41 11.11 -29.27
N VAL A 93 -8.64 10.69 -29.00
CA VAL A 93 -9.42 9.83 -29.88
C VAL A 93 -10.60 10.61 -30.44
N ASP A 94 -10.76 10.55 -31.76
CA ASP A 94 -11.90 11.07 -32.49
C ASP A 94 -12.52 9.95 -33.31
N ALA A 95 -13.72 9.56 -32.93
CA ALA A 95 -14.47 8.49 -33.57
C ALA A 95 -15.85 9.01 -33.99
N PRO A 96 -16.40 8.58 -35.14
CA PRO A 96 -17.69 9.04 -35.62
C PRO A 96 -18.80 8.74 -34.62
N GLY A 97 -19.61 9.75 -34.33
CA GLY A 97 -20.74 9.64 -33.40
C GLY A 97 -20.34 9.52 -31.92
N ALA A 98 -19.07 9.70 -31.57
CA ALA A 98 -18.56 9.66 -30.20
C ALA A 98 -18.06 11.04 -29.74
N PRO A 99 -18.14 11.37 -28.44
CA PRO A 99 -17.46 12.53 -27.91
C PRO A 99 -15.94 12.34 -28.03
N ARG A 100 -15.23 13.37 -28.48
CA ARG A 100 -13.76 13.35 -28.53
C ARG A 100 -13.21 13.30 -27.10
N ARG A 101 -12.31 12.34 -26.84
CA ARG A 101 -11.71 12.10 -25.51
C ARG A 101 -10.20 12.22 -25.57
N SER A 102 -9.59 12.68 -24.49
CA SER A 102 -8.15 12.61 -24.26
C SER A 102 -7.84 11.71 -23.08
N LEU A 103 -6.92 10.76 -23.27
CA LEU A 103 -6.22 10.09 -22.18
C LEU A 103 -4.92 10.85 -21.91
N LEU A 104 -4.87 11.58 -20.81
CA LEU A 104 -3.65 12.21 -20.29
C LEU A 104 -2.93 11.22 -19.38
N ILE A 105 -1.61 11.17 -19.52
CA ILE A 105 -0.76 10.22 -18.79
C ILE A 105 0.40 11.00 -18.18
N GLU A 106 0.47 10.98 -16.85
CA GLU A 106 1.49 11.71 -16.10
C GLU A 106 2.66 10.80 -15.70
N ASN A 107 3.85 11.39 -15.57
CA ASN A 107 5.05 10.73 -15.05
C ASN A 107 5.38 9.41 -15.78
N VAL A 108 5.33 9.44 -17.12
CA VAL A 108 5.76 8.32 -17.95
C VAL A 108 7.28 8.19 -17.93
N GLY A 109 7.78 6.96 -18.03
CA GLY A 109 9.21 6.65 -18.12
C GLY A 109 9.83 6.89 -19.50
N GLY A 110 9.01 7.18 -20.52
CA GLY A 110 9.47 7.43 -21.88
C GLY A 110 8.32 7.55 -22.89
N PRO A 111 8.63 7.57 -24.19
CA PRO A 111 7.63 7.60 -25.25
C PRO A 111 6.72 6.37 -25.21
N ILE A 112 5.47 6.57 -25.59
CA ILE A 112 4.47 5.51 -25.70
C ILE A 112 4.18 5.20 -27.17
N ALA A 113 3.73 3.97 -27.43
CA ALA A 113 3.45 3.45 -28.76
C ALA A 113 2.06 2.76 -28.79
N PRO A 114 0.97 3.53 -28.81
CA PRO A 114 -0.37 2.97 -28.98
C PRO A 114 -0.52 2.33 -30.37
N ARG A 115 -1.38 1.31 -30.46
CA ARG A 115 -1.76 0.69 -31.73
C ARG A 115 -3.22 0.30 -31.74
N TRP A 116 -3.85 0.41 -32.90
CA TRP A 116 -5.19 -0.13 -33.12
C TRP A 116 -5.14 -1.66 -33.08
N LEU A 117 -6.03 -2.27 -32.30
CA LEU A 117 -6.29 -3.72 -32.32
C LEU A 117 -7.34 -4.08 -33.39
N ASN A 118 -8.26 -3.15 -33.64
CA ASN A 118 -9.30 -3.18 -34.67
C ASN A 118 -9.85 -1.75 -34.83
N GLU A 119 -10.97 -1.55 -35.53
CA GLU A 119 -11.61 -0.24 -35.72
C GLU A 119 -12.03 0.49 -34.44
N ARG A 120 -12.10 -0.21 -33.31
CA ARG A 120 -12.70 0.32 -32.07
C ARG A 120 -11.75 0.34 -30.90
N LEU A 121 -10.80 -0.59 -30.84
CA LEU A 121 -9.98 -0.82 -29.66
C LEU A 121 -8.55 -0.38 -29.92
N ILE A 122 -8.01 0.39 -28.99
CA ILE A 122 -6.62 0.85 -28.99
C ILE A 122 -5.91 0.15 -27.84
N PHE A 123 -4.84 -0.58 -28.15
CA PHE A 123 -3.91 -1.09 -27.15
C PHE A 123 -2.81 -0.06 -26.89
N LEU A 124 -2.46 0.12 -25.62
CA LEU A 124 -1.38 0.99 -25.19
C LEU A 124 -0.62 0.33 -24.04
N ARG A 125 0.70 0.22 -24.20
CA ARG A 125 1.62 -0.09 -23.11
C ARG A 125 2.31 1.18 -22.64
N ILE A 126 2.14 1.52 -21.36
CA ILE A 126 2.81 2.64 -20.72
C ILE A 126 4.02 2.09 -19.98
N VAL A 127 5.19 2.69 -20.20
CA VAL A 127 6.40 2.36 -19.47
C VAL A 127 6.52 3.28 -18.26
N TRP A 128 6.56 2.74 -17.06
CA TRP A 128 6.74 3.51 -15.82
C TRP A 128 8.21 3.54 -15.36
N GLY A 129 8.97 2.54 -15.78
CA GLY A 129 10.39 2.38 -15.47
C GLY A 129 11.00 1.26 -16.29
N ARG A 130 12.15 0.73 -15.87
CA ARG A 130 12.89 -0.27 -16.67
C ARG A 130 12.15 -1.59 -16.90
N ALA A 131 11.35 -2.03 -15.93
CA ALA A 131 10.72 -3.35 -15.95
C ALA A 131 9.24 -3.32 -15.57
N LEU A 132 8.62 -2.13 -15.56
CA LEU A 132 7.26 -1.95 -15.07
C LEU A 132 6.41 -1.21 -16.09
N PHE A 133 5.22 -1.75 -16.34
CA PHE A 133 4.31 -1.28 -17.36
C PHE A 133 2.86 -1.24 -16.86
N SER A 134 2.04 -0.43 -17.52
CA SER A 134 0.58 -0.61 -17.55
C SER A 134 0.15 -0.95 -18.96
N ASP A 135 -0.59 -2.03 -19.13
CA ASP A 135 -1.24 -2.39 -20.38
C ASP A 135 -2.71 -1.97 -20.34
N LEU A 136 -3.11 -1.21 -21.35
CA LEU A 136 -4.42 -0.58 -21.46
C LEU A 136 -5.12 -1.01 -22.75
N ILE A 137 -6.44 -1.16 -22.69
CA ILE A 137 -7.30 -1.19 -23.88
C ILE A 137 -8.34 -0.09 -23.76
N LEU A 138 -8.31 0.87 -24.69
CA LEU A 138 -9.27 1.98 -24.79
C LEU A 138 -10.29 1.67 -25.89
N ASP A 139 -11.57 1.88 -25.59
CA ASP A 139 -12.67 1.82 -26.57
C ASP A 139 -12.88 3.21 -27.17
N ALA A 140 -12.53 3.37 -28.44
CA ALA A 140 -12.55 4.63 -29.16
C ALA A 140 -13.95 5.22 -29.35
N HIS A 141 -14.97 4.37 -29.50
CA HIS A 141 -16.35 4.83 -29.72
C HIS A 141 -17.07 5.15 -28.41
N ARG A 142 -16.72 4.46 -27.33
CA ARG A 142 -17.28 4.76 -26.01
C ARG A 142 -16.48 5.80 -25.25
N GLY A 143 -15.21 5.97 -25.62
CA GLY A 143 -14.31 6.85 -24.89
C GLY A 143 -14.05 6.37 -23.47
N THR A 144 -13.97 5.05 -23.26
CA THR A 144 -13.83 4.42 -21.93
C THR A 144 -12.72 3.38 -21.92
N LEU A 145 -12.00 3.27 -20.82
CA LEU A 145 -11.03 2.21 -20.60
C LEU A 145 -11.74 0.87 -20.37
N ARG A 146 -11.31 -0.18 -21.08
CA ARG A 146 -11.88 -1.54 -21.02
C ARG A 146 -11.01 -2.53 -20.28
N TYR A 147 -9.72 -2.29 -20.29
CA TYR A 147 -8.72 -3.13 -19.67
C TYR A 147 -7.62 -2.22 -19.14
N HIS A 148 -7.17 -2.54 -17.94
CA HIS A 148 -6.01 -1.92 -17.32
C HIS A 148 -5.40 -2.96 -16.39
N GLU A 149 -4.21 -3.41 -16.73
CA GLU A 149 -3.42 -4.28 -15.85
C GLU A 149 -1.98 -3.80 -15.74
N GLN A 150 -1.38 -4.11 -14.60
CA GLN A 150 0.04 -3.98 -14.40
C GLN A 150 0.76 -5.11 -15.12
N ALA A 151 1.88 -4.79 -15.75
CA ALA A 151 2.73 -5.78 -16.39
C ALA A 151 4.21 -5.54 -16.07
N HIS A 152 4.99 -6.62 -16.08
CA HIS A 152 6.41 -6.61 -15.76
C HIS A 152 7.23 -7.16 -16.93
N ASP A 153 8.44 -6.61 -17.12
CA ASP A 153 9.42 -7.21 -18.03
C ASP A 153 9.99 -8.48 -17.38
N GLY A 154 9.63 -9.64 -17.94
CA GLY A 154 10.13 -10.92 -17.47
C GLY A 154 11.57 -11.23 -17.89
N ARG A 155 12.26 -10.38 -18.67
CA ARG A 155 13.62 -10.65 -19.16
C ARG A 155 14.62 -10.98 -18.07
N ASN A 156 14.69 -10.17 -17.02
CA ASN A 156 15.63 -10.41 -15.93
C ASN A 156 15.36 -11.75 -15.24
N ALA A 157 14.09 -12.06 -15.00
CA ALA A 157 13.71 -13.33 -14.38
C ALA A 157 14.03 -14.52 -15.28
N PHE A 158 13.78 -14.40 -16.58
CA PHE A 158 14.14 -15.42 -17.56
C PHE A 158 15.66 -15.67 -17.57
N GLU A 159 16.47 -14.61 -17.69
CA GLU A 159 17.93 -14.71 -17.71
C GLU A 159 18.50 -15.26 -16.41
N GLN A 160 17.97 -14.84 -15.25
CA GLN A 160 18.36 -15.35 -13.94
C GLN A 160 18.06 -16.84 -13.78
N TYR A 161 16.88 -17.28 -14.22
CA TYR A 161 16.52 -18.71 -14.21
C TYR A 161 17.44 -19.53 -15.12
N GLN A 162 17.66 -19.08 -16.36
CA GLN A 162 18.56 -19.76 -17.30
C GLN A 162 20.00 -19.86 -16.77
N ALA A 163 20.50 -18.80 -16.14
CA ALA A 163 21.81 -18.78 -15.51
C ALA A 163 21.89 -19.75 -14.31
N ALA A 164 20.86 -19.79 -13.46
CA ALA A 164 20.80 -20.69 -12.30
C ALA A 164 20.81 -22.17 -12.73
N CYS A 165 20.13 -22.52 -13.82
CA CYS A 165 20.07 -23.89 -14.34
C CYS A 165 21.26 -24.29 -15.24
N ARG A 166 22.24 -23.40 -15.47
CA ARG A 166 23.36 -23.62 -16.42
C ARG A 166 22.89 -24.05 -17.82
N GLY A 167 21.78 -23.49 -18.30
CA GLY A 167 21.31 -23.63 -19.69
C GLY A 167 20.30 -24.75 -19.97
N ALA A 168 19.98 -25.63 -19.01
CA ALA A 168 18.89 -26.60 -19.14
C ALA A 168 18.02 -26.58 -17.87
N CYS A 169 17.07 -25.66 -17.81
CA CYS A 169 16.02 -25.74 -16.80
C CYS A 169 15.03 -26.83 -17.21
N PRO A 170 14.84 -27.91 -16.44
CA PRO A 170 13.73 -28.81 -16.69
C PRO A 170 12.43 -28.02 -16.47
N CYS A 171 11.71 -27.75 -17.57
CA CYS A 171 10.31 -27.40 -17.46
C CYS A 171 9.58 -28.71 -17.13
N ASP A 172 9.15 -28.86 -15.88
CA ASP A 172 8.22 -29.92 -15.52
C ASP A 172 6.80 -29.35 -15.67
N PRO A 173 6.09 -29.61 -16.78
CA PRO A 173 4.71 -29.16 -16.94
C PRO A 173 3.77 -29.72 -15.87
N ALA A 174 4.09 -30.88 -15.24
CA ALA A 174 3.31 -31.45 -14.14
C ALA A 174 3.59 -30.75 -12.80
N ALA A 175 4.79 -30.20 -12.59
CA ALA A 175 5.05 -29.26 -11.50
C ALA A 175 4.57 -27.83 -11.83
N ALA A 176 4.43 -27.50 -13.11
CA ALA A 176 4.07 -26.16 -13.58
C ALA A 176 2.56 -25.91 -13.69
N MET A 177 1.68 -26.93 -13.66
CA MET A 177 0.22 -26.76 -13.52
C MET A 177 -0.46 -28.13 -13.48
N ASN A 178 -1.00 -28.53 -12.32
CA ASN A 178 -2.22 -29.34 -12.30
C ASN A 178 -3.39 -28.37 -12.07
N PRO A 179 -4.12 -27.96 -13.13
CA PRO A 179 -5.27 -27.05 -12.97
C PRO A 179 -6.42 -27.68 -12.16
N ASP A 180 -6.38 -28.99 -11.91
CA ASP A 180 -7.38 -29.75 -11.15
C ASP A 180 -6.87 -30.18 -9.75
N ASP A 181 -5.82 -29.53 -9.21
CA ASP A 181 -5.44 -29.71 -7.79
C ASP A 181 -6.14 -28.64 -6.90
N PRO A 182 -7.31 -28.97 -6.30
CA PRO A 182 -8.03 -28.03 -5.43
C PRO A 182 -7.28 -27.70 -4.15
N ALA A 183 -6.16 -28.36 -3.84
CA ALA A 183 -5.37 -28.11 -2.64
C ALA A 183 -4.26 -27.06 -2.82
N ARG A 184 -3.94 -26.64 -4.06
CA ARG A 184 -2.84 -25.68 -4.32
C ARG A 184 -3.25 -24.34 -4.91
N PHE A 185 -4.44 -24.24 -5.48
CA PHE A 185 -5.01 -22.97 -5.93
C PHE A 185 -6.48 -22.89 -5.53
N THR A 186 -6.75 -22.76 -4.24
CA THR A 186 -7.81 -21.84 -3.86
C THR A 186 -7.27 -20.44 -4.16
N VAL A 187 -7.50 -19.97 -5.39
CA VAL A 187 -7.69 -18.54 -5.63
C VAL A 187 -9.03 -18.18 -4.98
N ASP A 188 -9.05 -18.29 -3.66
CA ASP A 188 -10.12 -17.78 -2.83
C ASP A 188 -9.46 -16.77 -1.92
N ALA A 189 -9.33 -15.55 -2.41
CA ALA A 189 -9.08 -14.38 -1.61
C ALA A 189 -9.28 -13.16 -2.49
N THR A 190 -10.49 -12.60 -2.48
CA THR A 190 -10.61 -11.14 -2.56
C THR A 190 -9.47 -10.52 -1.76
N VAL A 191 -8.58 -9.79 -2.41
CA VAL A 191 -7.53 -9.01 -1.73
C VAL A 191 -8.22 -8.26 -0.57
N PRO A 192 -7.80 -8.47 0.68
CA PRO A 192 -8.49 -7.86 1.80
C PRO A 192 -8.41 -6.34 1.66
N GLN A 193 -9.56 -5.68 1.72
CA GLN A 193 -9.60 -4.23 1.83
C GLN A 193 -9.09 -3.86 3.22
N SER A 194 -7.94 -3.18 3.28
CA SER A 194 -7.38 -2.71 4.55
C SER A 194 -8.01 -1.40 4.98
N LEU A 195 -9.33 -1.40 5.20
CA LEU A 195 -10.09 -0.22 5.58
C LEU A 195 -10.44 -0.26 7.07
N PRO A 196 -10.37 0.88 7.79
CA PRO A 196 -10.83 0.93 9.15
C PRO A 196 -12.34 0.67 9.21
N GLY A 197 -12.75 -0.23 10.09
CA GLY A 197 -14.13 -0.37 10.48
C GLY A 197 -14.59 0.88 11.24
N ALA A 198 -15.90 1.04 11.39
CA ALA A 198 -16.44 2.20 12.11
C ALA A 198 -15.85 2.35 13.52
N GLN A 199 -15.46 1.26 14.19
CA GLN A 199 -14.88 1.23 15.54
C GLN A 199 -13.34 1.20 15.56
N ALA A 200 -12.67 1.30 14.42
CA ALA A 200 -11.22 1.23 14.37
C ALA A 200 -10.58 2.61 14.47
N MET A 201 -9.50 2.68 15.25
CA MET A 201 -8.63 3.84 15.32
C MET A 201 -7.85 4.01 14.02
N ILE A 202 -7.74 5.24 13.52
CA ILE A 202 -6.92 5.61 12.36
C ILE A 202 -5.62 6.36 12.72
N GLY A 203 -5.51 6.77 13.99
CA GLY A 203 -4.34 7.46 14.53
C GLY A 203 -4.61 8.05 15.90
N LEU A 204 -3.68 8.88 16.36
CA LEU A 204 -3.73 9.57 17.64
C LEU A 204 -3.66 11.09 17.43
N LEU A 205 -4.35 11.86 18.26
CA LEU A 205 -4.35 13.32 18.20
C LEU A 205 -3.76 13.89 19.48
N LEU A 206 -2.69 14.68 19.34
CA LEU A 206 -2.10 15.37 20.47
C LEU A 206 -3.03 16.50 20.91
N LEU A 207 -3.39 16.50 22.19
CA LEU A 207 -4.17 17.56 22.82
C LEU A 207 -3.32 18.21 23.93
N PRO A 208 -2.36 19.08 23.58
CA PRO A 208 -1.38 19.62 24.55
C PRO A 208 -2.02 20.50 25.64
N HIS A 209 -3.26 20.93 25.45
CA HIS A 209 -4.05 21.67 26.43
C HIS A 209 -4.94 20.76 27.30
N ILE A 210 -4.87 19.45 27.11
CA ILE A 210 -5.61 18.45 27.89
C ILE A 210 -4.63 17.49 28.56
N PHE A 211 -3.68 16.96 27.80
CA PHE A 211 -2.63 16.05 28.28
C PHE A 211 -1.36 16.86 28.58
N GLY A 212 -0.76 16.59 29.74
CA GLY A 212 0.53 17.11 30.11
C GLY A 212 1.67 16.46 29.31
N PRO A 213 2.91 16.95 29.47
CA PRO A 213 4.07 16.32 28.84
C PRO A 213 4.24 14.88 29.35
N PRO A 214 4.91 14.01 28.57
CA PRO A 214 5.29 12.68 29.07
C PRO A 214 6.20 12.81 30.30
N GLU A 215 5.78 12.27 31.43
CA GLU A 215 6.49 12.33 32.72
C GLU A 215 6.42 10.99 33.46
N THR A 216 7.46 10.68 34.25
CA THR A 216 7.50 9.50 35.13
C THR A 216 6.36 9.52 36.15
N GLY A 217 5.44 8.55 36.05
CA GLY A 217 4.28 8.44 36.93
C GLY A 217 2.93 8.29 36.22
N GLY A 218 2.93 8.18 34.89
CA GLY A 218 1.75 7.96 34.07
C GLY A 218 1.20 9.22 33.41
N VAL A 219 0.02 9.09 32.80
CA VAL A 219 -0.62 10.17 32.06
C VAL A 219 -1.14 11.23 33.03
N VAL A 220 -0.61 12.45 32.92
CA VAL A 220 -1.00 13.60 33.74
C VAL A 220 -1.79 14.64 32.92
N PRO A 221 -2.67 15.45 33.55
CA PRO A 221 -3.32 16.57 32.89
C PRO A 221 -2.29 17.66 32.50
N ALA A 222 -2.66 18.50 31.53
CA ALA A 222 -1.91 19.72 31.22
C ALA A 222 -1.86 20.66 32.45
N HIS A 223 -0.78 21.44 32.58
CA HIS A 223 -0.59 22.35 33.72
C HIS A 223 -1.69 23.43 33.82
N ASP A 224 -2.18 23.91 32.67
CA ASP A 224 -3.30 24.85 32.54
C ASP A 224 -4.27 24.31 31.48
N PRO A 225 -5.18 23.39 31.87
CA PRO A 225 -6.00 22.70 30.89
C PRO A 225 -7.11 23.62 30.39
N GLN A 226 -7.26 23.69 29.06
CA GLN A 226 -8.24 24.56 28.41
C GLN A 226 -9.43 23.75 27.89
N PRO A 227 -10.68 24.23 28.02
CA PRO A 227 -11.84 23.51 27.51
C PRO A 227 -11.78 23.32 25.99
N LEU A 228 -11.79 22.06 25.54
CA LEU A 228 -11.88 21.69 24.14
C LEU A 228 -13.33 21.62 23.70
N ALA A 229 -13.68 22.39 22.65
CA ALA A 229 -14.99 22.34 22.02
C ALA A 229 -15.17 21.04 21.23
N ILE A 230 -16.25 20.32 21.53
CA ILE A 230 -16.62 19.07 20.86
C ILE A 230 -17.93 19.28 20.12
N HIS A 231 -17.94 18.99 18.83
CA HIS A 231 -19.12 19.09 17.98
C HIS A 231 -19.72 17.70 17.70
N ALA A 232 -21.05 17.62 17.57
CA ALA A 232 -21.71 16.38 17.16
C ALA A 232 -21.42 16.04 15.69
N GLU A 233 -21.26 17.08 14.86
CA GLU A 233 -20.95 17.00 13.43
C GLU A 233 -19.80 17.96 13.08
N PRO A 234 -19.04 17.71 11.99
CA PRO A 234 -17.91 18.55 11.58
C PRO A 234 -18.40 19.78 10.81
N ASP A 235 -19.17 20.63 11.49
CA ASP A 235 -19.76 21.85 10.95
C ASP A 235 -19.33 23.05 11.81
N ALA A 236 -18.66 24.01 11.18
CA ALA A 236 -18.09 25.18 11.84
C ALA A 236 -19.16 26.19 12.28
N ASP A 237 -20.36 26.13 11.70
CA ASP A 237 -21.47 27.03 12.00
C ASP A 237 -22.35 26.51 13.15
N THR A 238 -22.09 25.29 13.62
CA THR A 238 -22.80 24.69 14.74
C THR A 238 -22.11 24.97 16.06
N GLU A 239 -22.91 25.30 17.09
CA GLU A 239 -22.39 25.42 18.46
C GLU A 239 -21.85 24.08 18.96
N PRO A 240 -20.77 24.07 19.77
CA PRO A 240 -20.24 22.85 20.35
C PRO A 240 -21.29 22.15 21.22
N ALA A 241 -21.44 20.84 21.03
CA ALA A 241 -22.31 20.00 21.85
C ALA A 241 -21.77 19.85 23.28
N LEU A 242 -20.45 19.82 23.45
CA LEU A 242 -19.78 19.71 24.75
C LEU A 242 -18.54 20.62 24.78
N ARG A 243 -18.12 20.98 25.99
CA ARG A 243 -16.81 21.60 26.25
C ARG A 243 -16.13 20.79 27.35
N LEU A 244 -15.05 20.09 27.01
CA LEU A 244 -14.40 19.12 27.89
C LEU A 244 -12.99 19.58 28.24
N VAL A 245 -12.62 19.48 29.51
CA VAL A 245 -11.29 19.89 30.01
C VAL A 245 -10.54 18.74 30.70
N ASP A 246 -11.27 17.81 31.31
CA ASP A 246 -10.69 16.67 32.02
C ASP A 246 -10.27 15.55 31.06
N LEU A 247 -9.03 15.08 31.20
CA LEU A 247 -8.47 13.97 30.42
C LEU A 247 -9.29 12.68 30.54
N ALA A 248 -9.98 12.47 31.68
CA ALA A 248 -10.81 11.29 31.93
C ALA A 248 -12.01 11.17 30.97
N HIS A 249 -12.38 12.26 30.30
CA HIS A 249 -13.46 12.28 29.30
C HIS A 249 -13.04 11.81 27.91
N PHE A 250 -11.75 11.54 27.69
CA PHE A 250 -11.23 11.16 26.39
C PHE A 250 -10.87 9.68 26.36
N GLU A 251 -11.12 9.03 25.23
CA GLU A 251 -10.48 7.75 24.96
C GLU A 251 -9.02 7.99 24.58
N THR A 252 -8.13 7.43 25.38
CA THR A 252 -6.69 7.70 25.26
C THR A 252 -5.89 6.46 24.93
N ARG A 253 -4.76 6.70 24.25
CA ARG A 253 -3.67 5.75 24.09
C ARG A 253 -2.33 6.46 24.23
N GLU A 254 -1.33 5.70 24.65
CA GLU A 254 0.04 6.20 24.77
C GLU A 254 0.74 6.20 23.41
N TYR A 255 1.30 7.32 22.99
CA TYR A 255 2.08 7.45 21.75
C TYR A 255 3.60 7.36 21.98
N THR A 256 4.02 7.45 23.24
CA THR A 256 5.40 7.30 23.73
C THR A 256 5.32 6.85 25.19
N TYR A 257 6.48 6.68 25.84
CA TYR A 257 6.54 6.38 27.27
C TYR A 257 5.78 7.44 28.08
N GLU A 258 4.63 7.06 28.65
CA GLU A 258 3.73 7.90 29.47
C GLU A 258 3.13 9.14 28.78
N GLY A 259 3.39 9.35 27.49
CA GLY A 259 2.76 10.40 26.69
C GLY A 259 1.44 9.92 26.10
N ALA A 260 0.33 10.57 26.47
CA ALA A 260 -1.00 10.22 25.96
C ALA A 260 -1.49 11.14 24.84
N ALA A 261 -2.39 10.58 24.04
CA ALA A 261 -3.09 11.26 22.98
C ALA A 261 -4.52 10.73 22.87
N ALA A 262 -5.41 11.50 22.27
CA ALA A 262 -6.79 11.08 22.03
C ALA A 262 -6.86 10.12 20.82
N VAL A 263 -7.67 9.08 20.93
CA VAL A 263 -7.90 8.12 19.84
C VAL A 263 -8.76 8.76 18.75
N VAL A 264 -8.30 8.70 17.49
CA VAL A 264 -9.01 9.23 16.31
C VAL A 264 -9.65 8.10 15.52
N TYR A 265 -10.92 8.25 15.16
CA TYR A 265 -11.69 7.27 14.37
C TYR A 265 -11.97 7.72 12.94
N ALA A 266 -12.00 9.02 12.68
CA ALA A 266 -12.24 9.56 11.35
C ALA A 266 -11.57 10.92 11.18
N GLN A 267 -11.25 11.26 9.94
CA GLN A 267 -10.72 12.55 9.54
C GLN A 267 -11.55 13.11 8.40
N ARG A 268 -11.80 14.43 8.44
CA ARG A 268 -12.34 15.22 7.33
C ARG A 268 -11.50 16.48 7.17
N PRO A 269 -11.59 17.21 6.05
CA PRO A 269 -10.86 18.47 5.88
C PRO A 269 -11.12 19.42 7.07
N GLY A 270 -10.09 19.70 7.87
CA GLY A 270 -10.18 20.58 9.04
C GLY A 270 -10.78 19.97 10.31
N TRP A 271 -11.08 18.66 10.35
CA TRP A 271 -11.77 18.03 11.47
C TRP A 271 -11.29 16.61 11.80
N TYR A 272 -11.32 16.27 13.08
CA TYR A 272 -11.01 14.92 13.59
C TYR A 272 -12.14 14.42 14.49
N ALA A 273 -12.60 13.19 14.29
CA ALA A 273 -13.53 12.53 15.20
C ALA A 273 -12.74 11.74 16.26
N ILE A 274 -12.84 12.13 17.52
CA ILE A 274 -12.14 11.51 18.66
C ILE A 274 -13.09 10.70 19.53
N GLY A 275 -12.56 9.66 20.20
CA GLY A 275 -13.29 8.85 21.17
C GLY A 275 -13.48 9.58 22.49
N LEU A 276 -14.67 9.44 23.08
CA LEU A 276 -15.04 10.04 24.35
C LEU A 276 -15.46 8.97 25.35
N ARG A 277 -15.17 9.20 26.63
CA ARG A 277 -15.51 8.31 27.74
C ARG A 277 -16.51 8.98 28.68
N ASN A 278 -17.50 8.21 29.10
CA ASN A 278 -18.52 8.65 30.07
C ASN A 278 -19.25 9.94 29.64
N GLN A 279 -19.39 10.17 28.33
CA GLN A 279 -20.09 11.31 27.76
C GLN A 279 -21.39 10.87 27.06
N PRO A 280 -22.37 11.77 26.87
CA PRO A 280 -23.56 11.48 26.06
C PRO A 280 -23.22 11.08 24.62
N LEU A 281 -22.13 11.61 24.09
CA LEU A 281 -21.58 11.25 22.79
C LEU A 281 -20.45 10.23 23.00
N ALA A 282 -20.49 9.09 22.32
CA ALA A 282 -19.35 8.16 22.29
C ALA A 282 -18.16 8.73 21.51
N ARG A 283 -18.43 9.68 20.59
CA ARG A 283 -17.44 10.38 19.77
C ARG A 283 -17.87 11.80 19.49
N GLY A 284 -16.91 12.66 19.27
CA GLY A 284 -17.19 14.01 18.81
C GLY A 284 -16.11 14.56 17.89
N TRP A 285 -16.48 15.57 17.13
CA TRP A 285 -15.61 16.24 16.16
C TRP A 285 -14.92 17.43 16.80
N VAL A 286 -13.62 17.54 16.57
CA VAL A 286 -12.78 18.67 16.98
C VAL A 286 -12.14 19.31 15.77
N ARG A 287 -12.02 20.63 15.79
CA ARG A 287 -11.39 21.37 14.70
C ARG A 287 -9.89 21.18 14.73
N ALA A 288 -9.29 21.03 13.55
CA ALA A 288 -7.85 20.83 13.39
C ALA A 288 -7.02 22.04 13.87
N ASP A 289 -7.58 23.25 13.85
CA ASP A 289 -6.92 24.47 14.33
C ASP A 289 -6.97 24.68 15.84
N ALA A 290 -7.75 23.87 16.56
CA ALA A 290 -7.91 23.92 18.01
C ALA A 290 -7.13 22.83 18.76
N VAL A 291 -6.37 22.01 18.03
CA VAL A 291 -5.70 20.80 18.54
C VAL A 291 -4.24 20.75 18.09
N GLY A 292 -3.47 19.82 18.66
CA GLY A 292 -2.09 19.58 18.28
C GLY A 292 -1.95 18.68 17.05
N GLU A 293 -0.77 18.09 16.93
CA GLU A 293 -0.40 17.21 15.81
C GLU A 293 -1.27 15.96 15.74
N PHE A 294 -1.73 15.61 14.54
CA PHE A 294 -2.31 14.30 14.24
C PHE A 294 -1.20 13.31 13.86
N LEU A 295 -1.16 12.20 14.57
CA LEU A 295 -0.22 11.10 14.38
C LEU A 295 -0.96 9.93 13.71
N PRO A 296 -0.93 9.81 12.37
CA PRO A 296 -1.56 8.70 11.68
C PRO A 296 -0.86 7.38 12.02
N LEU A 297 -1.58 6.26 11.93
CA LEU A 297 -1.00 4.92 12.14
C LEU A 297 0.24 4.65 11.29
N ALA A 298 0.28 5.16 10.06
CA ALA A 298 1.42 5.04 9.16
C ALA A 298 2.72 5.64 9.73
N ARG A 299 2.61 6.60 10.65
CA ARG A 299 3.74 7.19 11.38
C ARG A 299 3.96 6.55 12.75
N LEU A 300 2.89 6.10 13.41
CA LEU A 300 2.97 5.53 14.76
C LEU A 300 3.62 4.16 14.78
N LEU A 301 3.30 3.30 13.82
CA LEU A 301 3.64 1.87 13.87
C LEU A 301 5.10 1.53 13.49
N PRO A 302 5.68 2.10 12.40
CA PRO A 302 7.00 1.67 11.96
C PRO A 302 8.12 1.97 12.97
N ASN A 303 9.16 1.12 12.96
CA ASN A 303 10.37 1.27 13.78
C ASN A 303 10.10 1.30 15.30
N ARG A 304 9.05 0.61 15.74
CA ARG A 304 8.73 0.41 17.16
C ARG A 304 8.69 -1.06 17.51
N LEU A 305 8.77 -1.32 18.81
CA LEU A 305 8.44 -2.63 19.36
C LEU A 305 6.95 -2.89 19.13
N ALA A 306 6.64 -3.81 18.23
CA ALA A 306 5.29 -4.01 17.70
C ALA A 306 4.82 -5.46 17.82
N PHE A 307 3.51 -5.63 17.76
CA PHE A 307 2.85 -6.93 17.78
C PHE A 307 1.63 -6.93 16.86
N LEU A 308 1.28 -8.12 16.40
CA LEU A 308 0.00 -8.42 15.75
C LEU A 308 -0.92 -9.05 16.76
N ASN A 309 -2.19 -8.66 16.76
CA ASN A 309 -3.19 -9.21 17.68
C ASN A 309 -4.02 -10.33 17.03
N ALA A 310 -4.99 -10.86 17.77
CA ALA A 310 -5.88 -11.94 17.34
C ALA A 310 -6.66 -11.67 16.04
N HIS A 311 -6.79 -10.41 15.59
CA HIS A 311 -7.47 -10.05 14.35
C HIS A 311 -6.63 -10.32 13.10
N TRP A 312 -5.30 -10.48 13.23
CA TRP A 312 -4.46 -10.87 12.10
C TRP A 312 -4.77 -12.31 11.69
N ASP A 313 -5.00 -12.56 10.41
CA ASP A 313 -5.38 -13.87 9.88
C ASP A 313 -4.22 -14.89 9.83
N GLY A 314 -3.03 -14.52 10.29
CA GLY A 314 -1.85 -15.37 10.28
C GLY A 314 -1.16 -15.50 8.91
N HIS A 315 -1.53 -14.68 7.94
CA HIS A 315 -0.96 -14.75 6.58
C HIS A 315 -0.20 -13.47 6.24
N LEU A 316 0.85 -13.62 5.43
CA LEU A 316 1.60 -12.53 4.83
C LEU A 316 1.35 -12.50 3.32
N TRP A 317 1.49 -11.33 2.74
CA TRP A 317 1.38 -11.09 1.31
C TRP A 317 2.74 -10.70 0.73
N SER A 318 3.09 -11.18 -0.45
CA SER A 318 4.35 -10.79 -1.10
C SER A 318 4.37 -9.32 -1.52
N GLN A 319 3.19 -8.70 -1.69
CA GLN A 319 3.01 -7.30 -2.06
C GLN A 319 1.88 -6.66 -1.23
N PRO A 320 1.89 -5.34 -1.03
CA PRO A 320 0.74 -4.66 -0.44
C PRO A 320 -0.42 -4.66 -1.45
N ALA A 321 -1.65 -4.90 -0.96
CA ALA A 321 -2.85 -4.98 -1.79
C ALA A 321 -2.81 -6.08 -2.88
N GLY A 322 -2.06 -7.17 -2.65
CA GLY A 322 -2.09 -8.32 -3.55
C GLY A 322 -0.85 -9.22 -3.46
N GLY A 323 -0.63 -10.00 -4.53
CA GLY A 323 0.48 -10.95 -4.62
C GLY A 323 0.18 -12.30 -3.96
N ARG A 324 1.20 -13.16 -3.90
CA ARG A 324 1.10 -14.48 -3.25
C ARG A 324 0.94 -14.33 -1.75
N ARG A 325 -0.13 -14.96 -1.25
CA ARG A 325 -0.35 -15.16 0.17
C ARG A 325 0.51 -16.34 0.65
N THR A 326 1.25 -16.16 1.74
CA THR A 326 2.04 -17.24 2.35
C THR A 326 1.12 -18.34 2.88
N ALA A 327 1.66 -19.54 3.10
CA ALA A 327 1.00 -20.47 4.01
C ALA A 327 0.88 -19.81 5.38
N GLN A 328 -0.17 -20.15 6.14
CA GLN A 328 -0.39 -19.59 7.47
C GLN A 328 0.88 -19.71 8.30
N VAL A 329 1.41 -18.56 8.73
CA VAL A 329 2.52 -18.50 9.67
C VAL A 329 1.95 -19.02 10.98
N SER A 330 2.53 -20.11 11.48
CA SER A 330 2.02 -20.80 12.66
C SER A 330 1.88 -19.80 13.81
N ARG A 331 0.67 -19.63 14.34
CA ARG A 331 0.34 -18.69 15.44
C ARG A 331 0.90 -19.15 16.80
N LEU A 332 1.95 -19.96 16.82
CA LEU A 332 2.45 -20.61 18.03
C LEU A 332 3.58 -19.79 18.64
N VAL A 333 3.25 -18.98 19.64
CA VAL A 333 4.06 -18.94 20.86
C VAL A 333 3.36 -19.86 21.86
N GLU A 334 3.62 -21.17 21.75
CA GLU A 334 3.28 -22.11 22.81
C GLU A 334 4.08 -21.72 24.06
N GLY A 335 3.42 -21.12 25.08
CA GLY A 335 4.04 -20.97 26.40
C GLY A 335 3.63 -19.80 27.29
N HIS A 336 2.70 -18.90 26.92
CA HIS A 336 2.32 -17.79 27.81
C HIS A 336 0.88 -17.90 28.35
N ALA A 337 0.74 -17.48 29.61
CA ALA A 337 -0.48 -17.57 30.39
C ALA A 337 -1.68 -16.85 29.73
N PRO A 338 -2.93 -17.26 30.04
CA PRO A 338 -4.13 -16.97 29.24
C PRO A 338 -4.48 -15.49 29.05
N ASP A 339 -3.86 -14.58 29.80
CA ASP A 339 -4.29 -13.18 29.85
C ASP A 339 -3.48 -12.25 28.91
N ALA A 340 -2.48 -12.79 28.19
CA ALA A 340 -1.63 -12.08 27.20
C ALA A 340 -1.49 -12.84 25.85
N SER A 341 -2.42 -13.74 25.55
CA SER A 341 -2.12 -14.98 24.81
C SER A 341 -2.37 -15.03 23.28
N ASP A 342 -2.60 -13.91 22.60
CA ASP A 342 -2.77 -13.89 21.12
C ASP A 342 -1.94 -12.81 20.41
N GLU A 343 -0.87 -12.32 21.05
CA GLU A 343 0.05 -11.36 20.43
C GLU A 343 1.21 -12.07 19.72
N HIS A 344 1.45 -11.69 18.46
CA HIS A 344 2.57 -12.17 17.66
C HIS A 344 3.57 -11.05 17.44
N ALA A 345 4.78 -11.19 17.98
CA ALA A 345 5.80 -10.15 17.92
C ALA A 345 6.28 -9.93 16.47
N VAL A 346 6.38 -8.65 16.08
CA VAL A 346 6.81 -8.26 14.74
C VAL A 346 7.69 -7.01 14.76
N ASN A 347 8.55 -6.89 13.75
CA ASN A 347 9.08 -5.58 13.36
C ASN A 347 8.18 -5.01 12.27
N ILE A 348 7.64 -3.81 12.46
CA ILE A 348 6.95 -3.07 11.39
C ILE A 348 8.00 -2.18 10.70
N LEU A 349 8.36 -2.55 9.48
CA LEU A 349 9.42 -1.90 8.70
C LEU A 349 8.92 -0.65 7.98
N GLU A 350 7.72 -0.75 7.40
CA GLU A 350 7.12 0.28 6.56
C GLU A 350 5.60 0.25 6.71
N ALA A 351 4.96 1.41 6.57
CA ALA A 351 3.53 1.52 6.38
C ALA A 351 3.23 2.29 5.09
N ARG A 352 2.35 1.75 4.24
CA ARG A 352 2.05 2.31 2.91
C ARG A 352 0.55 2.36 2.69
N SER A 353 0.06 3.52 2.24
CA SER A 353 -1.34 3.65 1.81
C SER A 353 -1.45 3.24 0.33
N ILE A 354 -2.37 2.34 0.01
CA ILE A 354 -2.68 1.91 -1.36
C ILE A 354 -4.19 2.04 -1.56
N GLY A 355 -4.58 2.93 -2.47
CA GLY A 355 -5.96 3.42 -2.52
C GLY A 355 -6.31 4.05 -1.16
N ASP A 356 -7.45 3.62 -0.61
CA ASP A 356 -7.91 4.06 0.71
C ASP A 356 -7.40 3.17 1.86
N GLY A 357 -6.66 2.09 1.55
CA GLY A 357 -6.25 1.08 2.54
C GLY A 357 -4.81 1.23 3.03
N LEU A 358 -4.58 1.01 4.34
CA LEU A 358 -3.25 1.06 4.95
C LEU A 358 -2.62 -0.34 5.03
N TRP A 359 -1.43 -0.53 4.49
CA TRP A 359 -0.71 -1.80 4.53
C TRP A 359 0.59 -1.67 5.31
N LEU A 360 0.99 -2.74 6.01
CA LEU A 360 2.17 -2.80 6.85
C LEU A 360 3.13 -3.84 6.30
N HIS A 361 4.37 -3.46 6.07
CA HIS A 361 5.45 -4.39 5.76
C HIS A 361 6.07 -4.85 7.08
N VAL A 362 6.00 -6.15 7.36
CA VAL A 362 6.36 -6.72 8.65
C VAL A 362 7.41 -7.82 8.52
N GLU A 363 8.21 -7.97 9.57
CA GLU A 363 8.98 -9.18 9.85
C GLU A 363 8.36 -9.88 11.04
N THR A 364 8.06 -11.17 10.89
CA THR A 364 7.58 -12.00 12.00
C THR A 364 8.75 -12.53 12.80
N LEU A 365 8.60 -12.59 14.12
CA LEU A 365 9.64 -13.05 15.03
C LEU A 365 9.29 -14.43 15.61
N ASP A 366 10.30 -15.25 15.88
CA ASP A 366 10.12 -16.57 16.49
C ASP A 366 9.76 -16.48 17.99
N GLU A 367 10.13 -15.39 18.65
CA GLU A 367 9.78 -15.07 20.02
C GLU A 367 9.59 -13.57 20.25
N SER A 368 8.97 -13.21 21.36
CA SER A 368 8.88 -11.80 21.75
C SER A 368 10.23 -11.29 22.25
N PRO A 369 10.72 -10.12 21.79
CA PRO A 369 11.90 -9.46 22.36
C PRO A 369 11.73 -9.14 23.86
N CYS A 370 10.50 -9.11 24.38
CA CYS A 370 10.24 -8.92 25.80
C CYS A 370 10.57 -10.10 26.69
N ASN A 371 10.90 -11.25 26.10
CA ASN A 371 11.36 -12.42 26.84
C ASN A 371 12.88 -12.34 27.16
N GLY A 372 13.57 -11.26 26.79
CA GLY A 372 14.99 -11.04 27.05
C GLY A 372 15.95 -11.77 26.10
N GLY A 373 15.43 -12.50 25.12
CA GLY A 373 16.18 -13.12 24.03
C GLY A 373 16.55 -12.13 22.92
N THR A 374 17.28 -12.62 21.90
CA THR A 374 17.46 -11.90 20.63
C THR A 374 16.62 -12.64 19.58
N PRO A 375 15.39 -12.17 19.31
CA PRO A 375 14.49 -12.87 18.40
C PRO A 375 15.08 -12.97 17.00
N LYS A 376 14.75 -14.05 16.30
CA LYS A 376 15.10 -14.26 14.90
C LYS A 376 13.90 -13.94 14.03
N VAL A 377 14.20 -13.33 12.88
CA VAL A 377 13.21 -13.15 11.82
C VAL A 377 12.85 -14.51 11.23
N VAL A 378 11.56 -14.84 11.27
CA VAL A 378 11.00 -16.07 10.71
C VAL A 378 10.61 -15.86 9.25
N ASP A 379 9.86 -14.81 8.97
CA ASP A 379 9.35 -14.48 7.64
C ASP A 379 9.17 -12.97 7.48
N ARG A 380 8.95 -12.53 6.23
CA ARG A 380 8.74 -11.13 5.89
C ARG A 380 7.68 -10.99 4.81
N GLY A 381 6.76 -10.05 4.99
CA GLY A 381 5.77 -9.72 3.98
C GLY A 381 4.83 -8.61 4.41
N TRP A 382 3.80 -8.39 3.61
CA TRP A 382 2.81 -7.35 3.80
C TRP A 382 1.57 -7.91 4.49
N ILE A 383 0.97 -7.11 5.35
CA ILE A 383 -0.33 -7.38 5.95
C ILE A 383 -1.22 -6.14 5.81
N PRO A 384 -2.55 -6.30 5.73
CA PRO A 384 -3.43 -5.16 5.88
C PRO A 384 -3.34 -4.65 7.34
N ALA A 385 -3.27 -3.34 7.56
CA ALA A 385 -3.38 -2.76 8.89
C ALA A 385 -4.73 -3.05 9.55
N TYR A 386 -5.77 -3.30 8.76
CA TYR A 386 -7.10 -3.67 9.26
C TYR A 386 -7.54 -5.03 8.71
N ALA A 387 -8.13 -5.86 9.57
CA ALA A 387 -8.72 -7.12 9.18
C ALA A 387 -9.94 -6.89 8.26
N ALA A 388 -10.47 -7.95 7.65
CA ALA A 388 -11.70 -7.87 6.86
C ALA A 388 -12.93 -7.36 7.66
N SER A 389 -12.91 -7.52 8.99
CA SER A 389 -13.90 -6.93 9.91
C SER A 389 -13.74 -5.42 10.12
N GLY A 390 -12.66 -4.84 9.62
CA GLY A 390 -12.23 -3.47 9.86
C GLY A 390 -11.45 -3.27 11.16
N ALA A 391 -11.22 -4.31 11.97
CA ALA A 391 -10.46 -4.19 13.21
C ALA A 391 -8.96 -3.98 12.95
N LEU A 392 -8.32 -3.11 13.73
CA LEU A 392 -6.87 -2.86 13.65
C LEU A 392 -6.10 -4.13 14.07
N VAL A 393 -5.17 -4.60 13.22
CA VAL A 393 -4.44 -5.86 13.46
C VAL A 393 -3.12 -5.68 14.19
N ALA A 394 -2.57 -4.47 14.24
CA ALA A 394 -1.24 -4.18 14.77
C ALA A 394 -1.28 -3.19 15.93
N GLY A 395 -0.41 -3.41 16.90
CA GLY A 395 -0.16 -2.52 18.04
C GLY A 395 1.34 -2.31 18.27
N TYR A 396 1.66 -1.47 19.25
CA TYR A 396 3.02 -1.28 19.72
C TYR A 396 3.06 -1.15 21.24
N TYR A 397 4.19 -1.53 21.82
CA TYR A 397 4.45 -1.38 23.25
C TYR A 397 4.99 0.04 23.51
N SER A 398 4.13 0.95 23.98
CA SER A 398 4.50 2.34 24.28
C SER A 398 5.57 2.46 25.37
N ARG A 399 5.59 1.50 26.29
CA ARG A 399 6.48 1.46 27.45
C ARG A 399 7.70 0.55 27.27
N GLY A 400 7.85 -0.03 26.08
CA GLY A 400 8.76 -1.15 25.87
C GLY A 400 8.25 -2.42 26.52
N CYS A 401 9.20 -3.33 26.79
CA CYS A 401 9.01 -4.47 27.67
C CYS A 401 9.19 -3.98 29.13
#